data_AF-A0A4Q9QY55-F1
#
_entry.id   AF-A0A4Q9QY55-F1
#
_cell.length_a   1.000
_cell.length_b   1.000
_cell.length_c   1.000
_cell.angle_alpha   90.00
_cell.angle_beta   90.00
_cell.angle_gamma   90.00
#
_symmetry.space_group_name_H-M   'P 1'
#
loop_
_entity.id
_entity.type
_entity.pdbx_description
1 polymer ?
#
loop_
_entity_poly.entity_id
_entity_poly.type
_entity_poly.pdbx_seq_one_letter_code
_entity_poly.pdbx_strand_id
1 'polypeptide(L)'
;MANKRHYSPVDRLLLQADMALRTLLPFSGQPSRPSPAIVQPETVLDEQQTRHIAGLMRINHTGEVCAQALYQGQALTARLPEVRAAMEHAADEEIDHLAWCEQRIRQLGSHPSLLNPLFYGLSFGVGAVAGLVSDKVSLGFVAATEDQVVKHLDEHLQQIPEEDGKSRAILEQMRSDEQEHASSALEAGGVRFPAPIKFGMTLMSKVMTKTAYRL
;
A
#
# COMPACT_ATOMS: atom_id res chain seq x y z
N MET A 1 27.46 5.99 16.94
CA MET A 1 26.49 4.95 17.36
C MET A 1 25.17 5.65 17.62
N ALA A 2 24.17 5.48 16.74
CA ALA A 2 22.87 6.12 16.93
C ALA A 2 22.22 5.55 18.20
N ASN A 3 21.82 6.45 19.10
CA ASN A 3 21.17 6.11 20.36
C ASN A 3 19.83 5.42 20.05
N LYS A 4 19.74 4.10 20.20
CA LYS A 4 18.47 3.36 19.99
C LYS A 4 17.48 3.85 21.04
N ARG A 5 16.49 4.64 20.62
CA ARG A 5 15.41 5.11 21.51
C ARG A 5 14.66 3.89 22.05
N HIS A 6 14.59 3.76 23.36
CA HIS A 6 13.82 2.71 24.02
C HIS A 6 12.39 3.19 24.25
N TYR A 7 11.45 2.70 23.44
CA TYR A 7 10.02 3.00 23.59
C TYR A 7 9.36 2.06 24.60
N SER A 8 8.60 2.64 25.54
CA SER A 8 7.72 1.90 26.45
C SER A 8 6.55 1.26 25.69
N PRO A 9 5.79 0.31 26.27
CA PRO A 9 4.60 -0.24 25.64
C PRO A 9 3.55 0.82 25.29
N VAL A 10 3.42 1.86 26.11
CA VAL A 10 2.51 2.99 25.85
C VAL A 10 3.02 3.81 24.67
N ASP A 11 4.31 4.10 24.60
CA ASP A 11 4.89 4.82 23.45
C ASP A 11 4.66 4.06 22.15
N ARG A 12 4.83 2.73 22.16
CA ARG A 12 4.56 1.89 20.99
C ARG A 12 3.09 1.94 20.58
N LEU A 13 2.16 1.90 21.53
CA LEU A 13 0.74 2.03 21.24
C LEU A 13 0.42 3.39 20.61
N LEU A 14 1.00 4.47 21.15
CA LEU A 14 0.82 5.83 20.62
C LEU A 14 1.43 5.97 19.22
N LEU A 15 2.60 5.37 18.96
CA LEU A 15 3.20 5.35 17.63
C LEU A 15 2.32 4.60 16.62
N GLN A 16 1.77 3.45 17.00
CA GLN A 16 0.84 2.70 16.14
C GLN A 16 -0.46 3.48 15.87
N ALA A 17 -0.98 4.18 16.88
CA ALA A 17 -2.13 5.06 16.70
C ALA A 17 -1.81 6.25 15.79
N ASP A 18 -0.64 6.87 15.92
CA ASP A 18 -0.17 7.95 15.04
C ASP A 18 -0.04 7.46 13.59
N MET A 19 0.56 6.29 13.37
CA MET A 19 0.66 5.69 12.04
C MET A 19 -0.73 5.39 11.44
N ALA A 20 -1.65 4.81 12.22
CA ALA A 20 -3.01 4.57 11.76
C ALA A 20 -3.72 5.88 11.36
N LEU A 21 -3.53 6.96 12.12
CA LEU A 21 -4.07 8.28 11.78
C LEU A 21 -3.40 8.86 10.53
N ARG A 22 -2.10 8.64 10.33
CA ARG A 22 -1.36 9.03 9.12
C ARG A 22 -1.83 8.30 7.86
N THR A 23 -2.25 7.04 8.00
CA THR A 23 -2.76 6.24 6.89
C THR A 23 -4.23 6.51 6.58
N LEU A 24 -5.06 6.76 7.60
CA LEU A 24 -6.51 6.86 7.46
C LEU A 24 -7.03 8.28 7.29
N LEU A 25 -6.37 9.27 7.88
CA LEU A 25 -6.78 10.65 7.73
C LEU A 25 -6.26 11.21 6.40
N PRO A 26 -7.07 12.02 5.71
CA PRO A 26 -6.59 12.68 4.49
C PRO A 26 -5.45 13.66 4.83
N PHE A 27 -4.40 13.71 4.01
CA PHE A 27 -3.25 14.64 4.14
C PHE A 27 -2.39 14.54 5.41
N SER A 28 -2.48 13.47 6.19
CA SER A 28 -1.67 13.32 7.40
C SER A 28 -0.27 12.72 7.11
N GLY A 29 -0.10 12.05 5.97
CA GLY A 29 1.20 11.65 5.42
C GLY A 29 1.78 12.72 4.49
N GLN A 30 2.95 13.27 4.82
CA GLN A 30 3.73 14.07 3.88
C GLN A 30 4.67 13.12 3.12
N PRO A 31 4.60 13.06 1.78
CA PRO A 31 5.51 12.22 1.03
C PRO A 31 6.93 12.75 1.17
N SER A 32 7.88 11.84 1.32
CA SER A 32 9.31 12.11 1.32
C SER A 32 9.81 12.45 -0.09
N ARG A 33 9.17 11.88 -1.12
CA ARG A 33 9.49 12.06 -2.54
C ARG A 33 8.40 12.88 -3.27
N PRO A 34 8.77 13.75 -4.21
CA PRO A 34 7.78 14.45 -5.04
C PRO A 34 6.99 13.45 -5.90
N SER A 35 5.72 13.76 -6.18
CA SER A 35 4.90 12.91 -7.04
C SER A 35 5.48 12.82 -8.47
N PRO A 36 5.59 11.61 -9.06
CA PRO A 36 6.00 11.42 -10.46
C PRO A 36 5.12 12.18 -11.46
N ALA A 37 3.88 12.49 -11.09
CA ALA A 37 2.95 13.25 -11.92
C ALA A 37 3.32 14.73 -12.11
N ILE A 38 4.27 15.28 -11.33
CA ILE A 38 4.59 16.72 -11.36
C ILE A 38 5.18 17.18 -12.70
N VAL A 39 5.89 16.29 -13.41
CA VAL A 39 6.52 16.58 -14.70
C VAL A 39 5.60 16.33 -15.90
N GLN A 40 4.40 15.80 -15.65
CA GLN A 40 3.46 15.43 -16.69
C GLN A 40 2.50 16.59 -17.00
N PRO A 41 2.18 16.85 -18.28
CA PRO A 41 1.23 17.88 -18.65
C PRO A 41 -0.16 17.58 -18.08
N GLU A 42 -0.97 18.62 -17.91
CA GLU A 42 -2.39 18.42 -17.63
C GLU A 42 -3.12 18.02 -18.91
N THR A 43 -4.03 17.06 -18.78
CA THR A 43 -4.82 16.55 -19.89
C THR A 43 -6.29 16.80 -19.61
N VAL A 44 -7.02 17.23 -20.65
CA VAL A 44 -8.48 17.36 -20.57
C VAL A 44 -9.09 15.98 -20.74
N LEU A 45 -9.65 15.45 -19.66
CA LEU A 45 -10.39 14.19 -19.65
C LEU A 45 -11.89 14.48 -19.72
N ASP A 46 -12.64 13.62 -20.40
CA ASP A 46 -14.10 13.68 -20.27
C ASP A 46 -14.56 13.21 -18.88
N GLU A 47 -15.83 13.43 -18.57
CA GLU A 47 -16.39 13.10 -17.25
C GLU A 47 -16.37 11.58 -16.97
N GLN A 48 -16.56 10.75 -18.00
CA GLN A 48 -16.56 9.30 -17.85
C GLN A 48 -15.14 8.78 -17.56
N GLN A 49 -14.14 9.26 -18.31
CA GLN A 49 -12.73 8.99 -18.11
C GLN A 49 -12.28 9.44 -16.72
N THR A 50 -12.61 10.68 -16.33
CA THR A 50 -12.26 11.23 -15.03
C THR A 50 -12.80 10.36 -13.89
N ARG A 51 -14.07 9.97 -13.95
CA ARG A 51 -14.70 9.08 -12.95
C ARG A 51 -14.07 7.69 -12.93
N HIS A 52 -13.75 7.14 -14.10
CA HIS A 52 -13.14 5.82 -14.21
C HIS A 52 -11.74 5.80 -13.59
N ILE A 53 -10.88 6.75 -13.98
CA ILE A 53 -9.51 6.88 -13.45
C ILE A 53 -9.55 7.15 -11.95
N ALA A 54 -10.45 8.01 -11.47
CA ALA A 54 -10.62 8.24 -10.03
C ALA A 54 -10.97 6.95 -9.28
N GLY A 55 -11.80 6.09 -9.87
CA GLY A 55 -12.10 4.77 -9.32
C GLY A 55 -10.88 3.85 -9.25
N LEU A 56 -10.05 3.82 -10.30
CA LEU A 56 -8.80 3.04 -10.31
C LEU A 56 -7.79 3.57 -9.28
N MET A 57 -7.59 4.89 -9.22
CA MET A 57 -6.71 5.52 -8.23
C MET A 57 -7.20 5.26 -6.80
N ARG A 58 -8.52 5.23 -6.57
CA ARG A 58 -9.10 4.87 -5.27
C ARG A 58 -8.80 3.43 -4.88
N ILE A 59 -8.85 2.50 -5.83
CA ILE A 59 -8.43 1.11 -5.60
C ILE A 59 -6.95 1.06 -5.17
N ASN A 60 -6.07 1.72 -5.92
CA ASN A 60 -4.63 1.72 -5.60
C ASN A 60 -4.37 2.33 -4.23
N HIS A 61 -4.96 3.49 -3.93
CA HIS A 61 -4.92 4.09 -2.59
C HIS A 61 -5.39 3.14 -1.49
N THR A 62 -6.50 2.42 -1.68
CA THR A 62 -6.97 1.45 -0.69
C THR A 62 -6.02 0.26 -0.57
N GLY A 63 -5.34 -0.14 -1.65
CA GLY A 63 -4.23 -1.08 -1.65
C GLY A 63 -3.13 -0.63 -0.69
N GLU A 64 -2.67 0.61 -0.82
CA GLU A 64 -1.62 1.17 0.05
C GLU A 64 -2.05 1.24 1.52
N VAL A 65 -3.31 1.59 1.79
CA VAL A 65 -3.87 1.53 3.16
C VAL A 65 -3.78 0.10 3.73
N CYS A 66 -4.04 -0.92 2.91
CA CYS A 66 -3.94 -2.31 3.33
C CYS A 66 -2.49 -2.74 3.56
N ALA A 67 -1.57 -2.38 2.66
CA ALA A 67 -0.14 -2.69 2.77
C ALA A 67 0.45 -2.07 4.04
N GLN A 68 0.21 -0.77 4.26
CA GLN A 68 0.58 -0.05 5.48
C GLN A 68 0.11 -0.76 6.75
N ALA A 69 -1.18 -1.11 6.80
CA ALA A 69 -1.75 -1.80 7.95
C ALA A 69 -1.13 -3.19 8.15
N LEU A 70 -0.93 -3.94 7.06
CA LEU A 70 -0.31 -5.25 7.08
C LEU A 70 1.11 -5.17 7.68
N TYR A 71 1.94 -4.25 7.19
CA TYR A 71 3.33 -4.08 7.63
C TYR A 71 3.41 -3.64 9.08
N GLN A 72 2.53 -2.75 9.52
CA GLN A 72 2.43 -2.35 10.93
C GLN A 72 2.04 -3.54 11.83
N GLY A 73 1.06 -4.35 11.44
CA GLY A 73 0.67 -5.55 12.16
C GLY A 73 1.82 -6.57 12.26
N GLN A 74 2.52 -6.78 11.15
CA GLN A 74 3.70 -7.66 11.09
C GLN A 74 4.83 -7.16 11.98
N ALA A 75 5.19 -5.87 11.89
CA ALA A 75 6.22 -5.22 12.69
C ALA A 75 5.94 -5.35 14.20
N LEU A 76 4.68 -5.17 14.60
CA LEU A 76 4.24 -5.27 15.99
C LEU A 76 4.54 -6.64 16.60
N THR A 77 4.43 -7.70 15.80
CA THR A 77 4.50 -9.09 16.26
C THR A 77 5.73 -9.86 15.79
N ALA A 78 6.55 -9.24 14.94
CA ALA A 78 7.81 -9.80 14.44
C ALA A 78 8.74 -10.20 15.60
N ARG A 79 9.36 -11.38 15.45
CA ARG A 79 10.24 -11.96 16.47
C ARG A 79 11.67 -11.45 16.32
N LEU A 80 12.14 -11.31 15.09
CA LEU A 80 13.46 -10.82 14.75
C LEU A 80 13.48 -9.29 14.59
N PRO A 81 14.42 -8.58 15.25
CA PRO A 81 14.54 -7.12 15.13
C PRO A 81 14.77 -6.62 13.70
N GLU A 82 15.53 -7.36 12.90
CA GLU A 82 15.82 -7.04 11.51
C GLU A 82 14.57 -7.12 10.63
N VAL A 83 13.69 -8.09 10.88
CA VAL A 83 12.42 -8.23 10.15
C VAL A 83 11.48 -7.09 10.54
N ARG A 84 11.40 -6.75 11.84
CA ARG A 84 10.64 -5.58 12.28
C ARG A 84 11.12 -4.31 11.57
N ALA A 85 12.43 -4.07 11.55
CA ALA A 85 13.00 -2.89 10.91
C ALA A 85 12.72 -2.86 9.40
N ALA A 86 12.75 -4.01 8.72
CA ALA A 86 12.38 -4.11 7.31
C ALA A 86 10.89 -3.78 7.08
N MET A 87 9.98 -4.24 7.95
CA MET A 87 8.54 -3.92 7.83
C MET A 87 8.27 -2.44 8.12
N GLU A 88 8.95 -1.85 9.11
CA GLU A 88 8.86 -0.42 9.42
C GLU A 88 9.38 0.42 8.24
N HIS A 89 10.47 -0.01 7.61
CA HIS A 89 11.03 0.68 6.44
C HIS A 89 10.10 0.61 5.22
N ALA A 90 9.56 -0.57 4.90
CA ALA A 90 8.59 -0.71 3.81
C ALA A 90 7.34 0.15 4.07
N ALA A 91 6.84 0.17 5.32
CA ALA A 91 5.74 1.05 5.69
C ALA A 91 6.07 2.55 5.50
N ASP A 92 7.30 2.99 5.76
CA ASP A 92 7.69 4.38 5.51
C ASP A 92 7.71 4.72 4.01
N GLU A 93 8.15 3.78 3.15
CA GLU A 93 8.20 3.96 1.69
C GLU A 93 6.78 4.04 1.09
N GLU A 94 5.84 3.23 1.59
CA GLU A 94 4.44 3.23 1.14
C GLU A 94 3.69 4.54 1.44
N ILE A 95 4.21 5.42 2.30
CA ILE A 95 3.60 6.74 2.56
C ILE A 95 3.60 7.58 1.29
N ASP A 96 4.65 7.44 0.47
CA ASP A 96 4.75 8.16 -0.79
C ASP A 96 3.65 7.75 -1.76
N HIS A 97 3.45 6.43 -1.95
CA HIS A 97 2.43 5.87 -2.82
C HIS A 97 1.02 6.30 -2.41
N LEU A 98 0.72 6.20 -1.11
CA LEU A 98 -0.54 6.64 -0.53
C LEU A 98 -0.82 8.11 -0.84
N ALA A 99 0.16 8.98 -0.59
CA ALA A 99 0.04 10.42 -0.80
C ALA A 99 -0.12 10.78 -2.29
N TRP A 100 0.63 10.13 -3.18
CA TRP A 100 0.52 10.36 -4.62
C TRP A 100 -0.86 9.95 -5.15
N CYS A 101 -1.36 8.79 -4.71
CA CYS A 101 -2.70 8.34 -5.08
C CYS A 101 -3.77 9.32 -4.56
N GLU A 102 -3.68 9.73 -3.29
CA GLU A 102 -4.62 10.69 -2.69
C GLU A 102 -4.62 12.02 -3.45
N GLN A 103 -3.44 12.55 -3.77
CA GLN A 103 -3.29 13.78 -4.54
C GLN A 103 -3.97 13.66 -5.90
N ARG A 104 -3.76 12.54 -6.61
CA ARG A 104 -4.36 12.34 -7.94
C ARG A 104 -5.87 12.17 -7.88
N ILE A 105 -6.39 11.42 -6.91
CA ILE A 105 -7.84 11.28 -6.66
C ILE A 105 -8.51 12.65 -6.53
N ARG A 106 -7.87 13.58 -5.79
CA ARG A 106 -8.38 14.94 -5.59
C ARG A 106 -8.30 15.81 -6.84
N GLN A 107 -7.21 15.71 -7.61
CA GLN A 107 -7.10 16.38 -8.91
C GLN A 107 -8.21 15.96 -9.88
N LEU A 108 -8.66 14.71 -9.78
CA LEU A 108 -9.78 14.16 -10.54
C LEU A 108 -11.16 14.52 -9.93
N GLY A 109 -11.21 15.36 -8.88
CA GLY A 109 -12.45 15.78 -8.24
C GLY A 109 -13.16 14.68 -7.44
N SER A 110 -12.43 13.68 -6.95
CA SER A 110 -12.97 12.55 -6.19
C SER A 110 -12.39 12.46 -4.77
N HIS A 111 -12.66 11.36 -4.07
CA HIS A 111 -12.25 11.12 -2.68
C HIS A 111 -11.68 9.69 -2.49
N PRO A 112 -10.83 9.46 -1.47
CA PRO A 112 -10.43 8.12 -1.04
C PRO A 112 -11.61 7.28 -0.56
N SER A 113 -11.42 5.96 -0.42
CA SER A 113 -12.51 5.06 -0.04
C SER A 113 -12.99 5.29 1.39
N LEU A 114 -14.30 5.38 1.58
CA LEU A 114 -14.91 5.45 2.91
C LEU A 114 -14.73 4.16 3.72
N LEU A 115 -14.38 3.05 3.05
CA LEU A 115 -14.16 1.75 3.69
C LEU A 115 -12.70 1.54 4.14
N ASN A 116 -11.81 2.51 3.91
CA ASN A 116 -10.42 2.43 4.32
C ASN A 116 -10.22 2.05 5.81
N PRO A 117 -10.99 2.58 6.79
CA PRO A 117 -10.84 2.17 8.19
C PRO A 117 -11.12 0.68 8.43
N LEU A 118 -12.08 0.10 7.71
CA LEU A 118 -12.40 -1.33 7.79
C LEU A 118 -11.27 -2.17 7.20
N PHE A 119 -10.81 -1.80 6.00
CA PHE A 119 -9.73 -2.52 5.32
C PHE A 119 -8.40 -2.44 6.07
N TYR A 120 -8.11 -1.29 6.67
CA TYR A 120 -6.98 -1.10 7.56
C TYR A 120 -7.05 -2.09 8.74
N GLY A 121 -8.16 -2.10 9.48
CA GLY A 121 -8.30 -2.98 10.65
C GLY A 121 -8.16 -4.47 10.31
N LEU A 122 -8.74 -4.90 9.18
CA LEU A 122 -8.62 -6.29 8.71
C LEU A 122 -7.18 -6.63 8.33
N SER A 123 -6.52 -5.76 7.55
CA SER A 123 -5.15 -5.99 7.08
C SER A 123 -4.14 -5.97 8.22
N PHE A 124 -4.32 -5.06 9.18
CA PHE A 124 -3.53 -5.04 10.41
C PHE A 124 -3.65 -6.35 11.20
N GLY A 125 -4.88 -6.86 11.36
CA GLY A 125 -5.12 -8.14 12.02
C GLY A 125 -4.43 -9.31 11.31
N VAL A 126 -4.52 -9.37 9.98
CA VAL A 126 -3.81 -10.37 9.17
C VAL A 126 -2.31 -10.25 9.35
N GLY A 127 -1.77 -9.04 9.32
CA GLY A 127 -0.34 -8.78 9.50
C GLY A 127 0.16 -9.23 10.87
N ALA A 128 -0.57 -8.89 11.93
CA ALA A 128 -0.26 -9.31 13.30
C ALA A 128 -0.27 -10.84 13.45
N VAL A 129 -1.23 -11.52 12.81
CA VAL A 129 -1.25 -13.00 12.81
C VAL A 129 -0.04 -13.55 12.05
N ALA A 130 0.30 -13.00 10.89
CA ALA A 130 1.44 -13.46 10.08
C ALA A 130 2.78 -13.33 10.85
N GLY A 131 3.02 -12.18 11.50
CA GLY A 131 4.22 -11.96 12.32
C GLY A 131 4.28 -12.87 13.54
N LEU A 132 3.15 -13.14 14.21
CA LEU A 132 3.08 -14.11 15.31
C LEU A 132 3.44 -15.53 14.87
N VAL A 133 3.01 -15.94 13.67
CA VAL A 133 3.26 -17.29 13.13
C VAL A 133 4.75 -17.50 12.86
N SER A 134 5.37 -16.65 12.03
CA SER A 134 6.79 -16.73 11.69
C SER A 134 7.23 -15.54 10.86
N ASP A 135 8.42 -15.02 11.13
CA ASP A 135 9.02 -13.95 10.33
C ASP A 135 9.18 -14.34 8.84
N LYS A 136 9.50 -15.60 8.53
CA LYS A 136 9.60 -16.06 7.13
C LYS A 136 8.23 -16.08 6.43
N VAL A 137 7.18 -16.43 7.18
CA VAL A 137 5.79 -16.40 6.67
C VAL A 137 5.35 -14.95 6.49
N SER A 138 5.71 -14.07 7.43
CA SER A 138 5.48 -12.63 7.35
C SER A 138 6.09 -12.03 6.08
N LEU A 139 7.39 -12.25 5.85
CA LEU A 139 8.07 -11.82 4.62
C LEU A 139 7.47 -12.46 3.36
N GLY A 140 7.03 -13.71 3.44
CA GLY A 140 6.31 -14.37 2.34
C GLY A 140 4.97 -13.71 2.00
N PHE A 141 4.27 -13.18 3.01
CA PHE A 141 3.05 -12.38 2.83
C PHE A 141 3.34 -11.05 2.15
N VAL A 142 4.41 -10.35 2.52
CA VAL A 142 4.84 -9.13 1.81
C VAL A 142 5.06 -9.45 0.34
N ALA A 143 5.94 -10.40 0.04
CA ALA A 143 6.24 -10.78 -1.35
C ALA A 143 4.99 -11.18 -2.16
N ALA A 144 4.05 -11.90 -1.55
CA ALA A 144 2.81 -12.30 -2.23
C ALA A 144 1.81 -11.15 -2.41
N THR A 145 1.77 -10.19 -1.47
CA THR A 145 0.96 -8.98 -1.59
C THR A 145 1.50 -8.10 -2.72
N GLU A 146 2.80 -7.82 -2.73
CA GLU A 146 3.41 -6.96 -3.77
C GLU A 146 3.32 -7.57 -5.16
N ASP A 147 3.56 -8.89 -5.30
CA ASP A 147 3.30 -9.63 -6.54
C ASP A 147 1.88 -9.41 -7.08
N GLN A 148 0.91 -9.21 -6.18
CA GLN A 148 -0.49 -9.00 -6.54
C GLN A 148 -0.79 -7.52 -6.82
N VAL A 149 -0.17 -6.60 -6.07
CA VAL A 149 -0.25 -5.16 -6.36
C VAL A 149 0.31 -4.87 -7.75
N VAL A 150 1.48 -5.40 -8.10
CA VAL A 150 2.09 -5.26 -9.44
C VAL A 150 1.13 -5.68 -10.54
N LYS A 151 0.44 -6.83 -10.38
CA LYS A 151 -0.55 -7.29 -11.36
C LYS A 151 -1.73 -6.33 -11.50
N HIS A 152 -2.22 -5.80 -10.39
CA HIS A 152 -3.30 -4.81 -10.41
C HIS A 152 -2.86 -3.50 -11.07
N LEU A 153 -1.62 -3.06 -10.81
CA LEU A 153 -1.06 -1.87 -11.46
C LEU A 153 -0.94 -2.07 -12.98
N ASP A 154 -0.48 -3.23 -13.44
CA ASP A 154 -0.43 -3.56 -14.87
C ASP A 154 -1.82 -3.59 -15.51
N GLU A 155 -2.82 -4.17 -14.83
CA GLU A 155 -4.22 -4.17 -15.28
C GLU A 155 -4.81 -2.75 -15.33
N HIS A 156 -4.47 -1.89 -14.37
CA HIS A 156 -4.93 -0.49 -14.33
C HIS A 156 -4.25 0.36 -15.40
N LEU A 157 -2.95 0.16 -15.65
CA LEU A 157 -2.20 0.85 -16.71
C LEU A 157 -2.76 0.56 -18.11
N GLN A 158 -3.40 -0.59 -18.33
CA GLN A 158 -4.09 -0.91 -19.59
C GLN A 158 -5.46 -0.21 -19.71
N GLN A 159 -6.04 0.22 -18.59
CA GLN A 159 -7.37 0.86 -18.54
C GLN A 159 -7.29 2.40 -18.53
N ILE A 160 -6.14 2.96 -18.14
CA ILE A 160 -5.90 4.40 -18.14
C ILE A 160 -5.53 4.87 -19.57
N PRO A 161 -6.23 5.87 -20.13
CA PRO A 161 -5.90 6.46 -21.43
C PRO A 161 -4.43 6.91 -21.51
N GLU A 162 -3.81 6.76 -22.68
CA GLU A 162 -2.41 7.16 -22.90
C GLU A 162 -2.19 8.66 -22.63
N GLU A 163 -3.23 9.47 -22.82
CA GLU A 163 -3.18 10.91 -22.62
C GLU A 163 -3.13 11.29 -21.13
N ASP A 164 -3.56 10.42 -20.20
CA ASP A 164 -3.44 10.69 -18.75
C ASP A 164 -2.05 10.32 -18.22
N GLY A 165 -1.03 11.02 -18.70
CA GLY A 165 0.36 10.82 -18.29
C GLY A 165 0.57 10.95 -16.79
N LYS A 166 -0.24 11.75 -16.08
CA LYS A 166 -0.15 11.94 -14.63
C LYS A 166 -0.47 10.65 -13.86
N SER A 167 -1.63 10.05 -14.13
CA SER A 167 -2.01 8.81 -13.43
C SER A 167 -1.07 7.67 -13.81
N ARG A 168 -0.69 7.57 -15.09
CA ARG A 168 0.24 6.55 -15.58
C ARG A 168 1.61 6.64 -14.90
N ALA A 169 2.20 7.84 -14.79
CA ALA A 169 3.49 8.04 -14.16
C ALA A 169 3.50 7.62 -12.68
N ILE A 170 2.40 7.84 -11.96
CA ILE A 170 2.26 7.37 -10.57
C ILE A 170 2.27 5.83 -10.54
N LEU A 171 1.43 5.18 -11.35
CA LEU A 171 1.33 3.71 -11.32
C LEU A 171 2.58 3.01 -11.84
N GLU A 172 3.28 3.61 -12.81
CA GLU A 172 4.55 3.09 -13.33
C GLU A 172 5.66 3.13 -12.28
N GLN A 173 5.74 4.22 -11.50
CA GLN A 173 6.69 4.31 -10.39
C GLN A 173 6.35 3.28 -9.30
N MET A 174 5.09 3.27 -8.84
CA MET A 174 4.63 2.29 -7.83
C MET A 174 4.95 0.86 -8.28
N ARG A 175 4.67 0.52 -9.53
CA ARG A 175 4.95 -0.83 -10.06
C ARG A 175 6.43 -1.20 -9.96
N SER A 176 7.34 -0.25 -10.19
CA SER A 176 8.77 -0.49 -10.05
C SER A 176 9.13 -0.73 -8.59
N ASP A 177 8.65 0.13 -7.71
CA ASP A 177 8.92 0.08 -6.27
C ASP A 177 8.38 -1.25 -5.67
N GLU A 178 7.16 -1.67 -6.04
CA GLU A 178 6.58 -2.93 -5.55
C GLU A 178 7.31 -4.18 -6.03
N GLN A 179 7.86 -4.16 -7.25
CA GLN A 179 8.70 -5.28 -7.73
C GLN A 179 9.97 -5.41 -6.88
N GLU A 180 10.56 -4.28 -6.50
CA GLU A 180 11.73 -4.24 -5.62
C GLU A 180 11.37 -4.72 -4.20
N HIS A 181 10.22 -4.30 -3.65
CA HIS A 181 9.71 -4.79 -2.35
C HIS A 181 9.50 -6.30 -2.35
N ALA A 182 8.85 -6.83 -3.39
CA ALA A 182 8.60 -8.27 -3.52
C ALA A 182 9.90 -9.08 -3.53
N SER A 183 10.89 -8.63 -4.32
CA SER A 183 12.20 -9.27 -4.42
C SER A 183 12.96 -9.22 -3.11
N SER A 184 13.01 -8.05 -2.47
CA SER A 184 13.69 -7.83 -1.19
C SER A 184 13.12 -8.70 -0.07
N ALA A 185 11.80 -8.86 0.00
CA ALA A 185 11.16 -9.72 0.98
C ALA A 185 11.52 -11.20 0.81
N LEU A 186 11.67 -11.68 -0.43
CA LEU A 186 12.13 -13.04 -0.72
C LEU A 186 13.60 -13.24 -0.40
N GLU A 187 14.45 -12.26 -0.76
CA GLU A 187 15.88 -12.28 -0.45
C GLU A 187 16.16 -12.25 1.06
N ALA A 188 15.32 -11.55 1.82
CA ALA A 188 15.33 -11.54 3.28
C ALA A 188 14.85 -12.87 3.91
N GLY A 189 14.48 -13.87 3.10
CA GLY A 189 14.12 -15.22 3.56
C GLY A 189 12.61 -15.50 3.62
N GLY A 190 11.80 -14.68 2.93
CA GLY A 190 10.36 -14.88 2.77
C GLY A 190 10.02 -16.21 2.10
N VAL A 191 8.96 -16.86 2.59
CA VAL A 191 8.45 -18.09 1.98
C VAL A 191 7.73 -17.77 0.68
N ARG A 192 8.09 -18.46 -0.41
CA ARG A 192 7.28 -18.42 -1.64
C ARG A 192 5.99 -19.19 -1.43
N PHE A 193 4.87 -18.47 -1.32
CA PHE A 193 3.58 -19.12 -1.17
C PHE A 193 3.14 -19.89 -2.42
N PRO A 194 2.53 -21.07 -2.24
CA PRO A 194 1.98 -21.86 -3.33
C PRO A 194 0.73 -21.19 -3.92
N ALA A 195 0.42 -21.55 -5.16
CA ALA A 195 -0.69 -20.97 -5.93
C ALA A 195 -2.05 -20.95 -5.21
N PRO A 196 -2.47 -21.97 -4.42
CA PRO A 196 -3.76 -21.93 -3.72
C PRO A 196 -3.87 -20.79 -2.70
N ILE A 197 -2.77 -20.46 -1.99
CA ILE A 197 -2.76 -19.36 -1.03
C ILE A 197 -2.86 -18.02 -1.78
N LYS A 198 -2.05 -17.84 -2.82
CA LYS A 198 -2.12 -16.64 -3.68
C LYS A 198 -3.51 -16.46 -4.29
N PHE A 199 -4.17 -17.55 -4.70
CA PHE A 199 -5.55 -17.50 -5.20
C PHE A 199 -6.55 -17.00 -4.14
N GLY A 200 -6.41 -17.42 -2.89
CA GLY A 200 -7.22 -16.91 -1.78
C GLY A 200 -7.03 -15.39 -1.59
N MET A 201 -5.79 -14.92 -1.63
CA MET A 201 -5.48 -13.48 -1.57
C MET A 201 -6.09 -12.70 -2.73
N THR A 202 -6.06 -13.27 -3.95
CA THR A 202 -6.72 -12.70 -5.13
C THR A 202 -8.23 -12.57 -4.95
N LEU A 203 -8.88 -13.57 -4.36
CA LEU A 203 -10.32 -13.53 -4.14
C LEU A 203 -10.72 -12.43 -3.15
N MET A 204 -9.95 -12.25 -2.07
CA MET A 204 -10.19 -11.18 -1.09
C MET A 204 -9.97 -9.80 -1.70
N SER A 205 -8.92 -9.65 -2.49
CA SER A 205 -8.64 -8.38 -3.15
C SER A 205 -9.74 -7.99 -4.14
N LYS A 206 -10.39 -8.94 -4.84
CA LYS A 206 -11.54 -8.63 -5.71
C LYS A 206 -12.72 -7.98 -4.99
N VAL A 207 -12.94 -8.33 -3.72
CA VAL A 207 -13.98 -7.68 -2.90
C VAL A 207 -13.59 -6.23 -2.66
N MET A 208 -12.36 -6.01 -2.20
CA MET A 208 -11.79 -4.69 -1.94
C MET A 208 -11.81 -3.81 -3.20
N THR A 209 -11.30 -4.28 -4.33
CA THR A 209 -11.22 -3.50 -5.58
C THR A 209 -12.60 -3.08 -6.05
N LYS A 210 -13.58 -4.00 -6.03
CA LYS A 210 -14.96 -3.71 -6.45
C LYS A 210 -15.63 -2.66 -5.56
N THR A 211 -15.40 -2.71 -4.25
CA THR A 211 -15.99 -1.75 -3.32
C THR A 211 -15.29 -0.40 -3.37
N ALA A 212 -13.96 -0.39 -3.37
CA ALA A 212 -13.14 0.84 -3.42
C ALA A 212 -13.33 1.58 -4.75
N TYR A 213 -13.61 0.87 -5.85
CA TYR A 213 -13.94 1.52 -7.12
C TYR A 213 -15.16 2.45 -7.01
N ARG A 214 -16.10 2.18 -6.09
CA ARG A 214 -17.38 2.87 -5.97
C ARG A 214 -17.50 3.78 -4.76
N LEU A 215 -16.87 3.42 -3.64
CA LEU A 215 -17.07 4.02 -2.32
C LEU A 215 -15.77 4.53 -1.74
#